data_AF-A0A5S5BXC4-F1
#
_entry.id   AF-A0A5S5BXC4-F1
#
_cell.length_a   1.000
_cell.length_b   1.000
_cell.length_c   1.000
_cell.angle_alpha   90.00
_cell.angle_beta   90.00
_cell.angle_gamma   90.00
#
_symmetry.space_group_name_H-M   'P 1'
#
loop_
_entity.id
_entity.type
_entity.pdbx_description
1 polymer ?
#
loop_
_entity_poly.entity_id
_entity_poly.type
_entity_poly.pdbx_seq_one_letter_code
_entity_poly.pdbx_strand_id
1 'polypeptide(L)'
;MNRFGEEAVAQRKRTIRGILLLVAVAAVFLAGRYSMVMQHPILKADNFENLSYAYNEIINGYLEGAEGKKLIDGAVEGMVASLEDPYSVYLTGEAGKAYMESYEDHFVGIGVEVREEDGAFIIEKVIEGAPAKKAGVKDHDTIVAVDGQAAKGMASDKLLGMVRGKEGTTVKLTLLRAGAGQPIELSVKRGSVPIKTVEYDMKANGIGQITIERFADKTGDEFDKALEALTAKGMKGLLLDLRGNPGGLLDPTIQIASRFLPKGEKILQVVGKDGKHVVTHKSEEEKPLKLPISILVDGHTASSSEVLTAALKEKAGATVIGEKTYGKGIVQQFTQLNDGSVLKITKAQWRTPAGSWIHKKGIEPTTTVEPPAYTLLPSLPTGLSLQNGDYGDQVKTAEQMLKVLGYLPGEAGGVFDDAMELAVERFQRSQSLPETGIVNDKTAYRMTTLLAERYNNEDPQRKKAEEMLKAATADTVK
;
A
#
# COMPACT_ATOMS: atom_id res chain seq x y z
N MET A 1 -75.60 -10.46 -53.68
CA MET A 1 -74.81 -9.99 -52.51
C MET A 1 -73.51 -10.79 -52.46
N ASN A 2 -72.37 -10.11 -52.69
CA ASN A 2 -71.06 -10.72 -52.98
C ASN A 2 -70.35 -11.26 -51.71
N ARG A 3 -70.72 -12.45 -51.23
CA ARG A 3 -69.99 -13.14 -50.14
C ARG A 3 -68.50 -13.37 -50.46
N PHE A 4 -68.17 -13.56 -51.75
CA PHE A 4 -66.79 -13.71 -52.22
C PHE A 4 -65.94 -12.44 -52.08
N GLY A 5 -66.55 -11.24 -52.08
CA GLY A 5 -65.83 -9.98 -51.93
C GLY A 5 -65.46 -9.67 -50.48
N GLU A 6 -66.33 -10.01 -49.52
CA GLU A 6 -66.10 -9.77 -48.09
C GLU A 6 -65.04 -10.71 -47.51
N GLU A 7 -65.02 -11.98 -47.92
CA GLU A 7 -63.99 -12.93 -47.51
C GLU A 7 -62.60 -12.55 -48.05
N ALA A 8 -62.51 -12.12 -49.31
CA ALA A 8 -61.26 -11.64 -49.90
C ALA A 8 -60.72 -10.37 -49.20
N VAL A 9 -61.62 -9.45 -48.83
CA VAL A 9 -61.25 -8.24 -48.06
C VAL A 9 -60.82 -8.59 -46.64
N ALA A 10 -61.49 -9.55 -45.98
CA ALA A 10 -61.11 -10.03 -44.66
C ALA A 10 -59.76 -10.75 -44.67
N GLN A 11 -59.50 -11.59 -45.69
CA GLN A 11 -58.22 -12.24 -45.91
C GLN A 11 -57.11 -11.21 -46.15
N ARG A 12 -57.34 -10.21 -47.02
CA ARG A 12 -56.39 -9.11 -47.27
C ARG A 12 -56.10 -8.31 -45.99
N LYS A 13 -57.11 -8.01 -45.17
CA LYS A 13 -56.92 -7.33 -43.87
C LYS A 13 -56.11 -8.18 -42.89
N ARG A 14 -56.32 -9.50 -42.84
CA ARG A 14 -55.52 -10.43 -42.02
C ARG A 14 -54.07 -10.48 -42.50
N THR A 15 -53.84 -10.59 -43.80
CA THR A 15 -52.49 -10.56 -44.39
C THR A 15 -51.78 -9.24 -44.11
N ILE A 16 -52.44 -8.09 -44.28
CA ILE A 16 -51.88 -6.77 -43.96
C ILE A 16 -51.53 -6.66 -42.48
N ARG A 17 -52.40 -7.12 -41.57
CA ARG A 17 -52.10 -7.14 -40.12
C ARG A 17 -50.90 -8.03 -39.79
N GLY A 18 -50.79 -9.20 -40.43
CA GLY A 18 -49.65 -10.09 -40.28
C GLY A 18 -48.34 -9.44 -40.75
N ILE A 19 -48.35 -8.75 -41.90
CA ILE A 19 -47.19 -8.00 -42.42
C ILE A 19 -46.82 -6.85 -41.48
N LEU A 20 -47.79 -6.07 -41.01
CA LEU A 20 -47.53 -4.97 -40.06
C LEU A 20 -46.95 -5.48 -38.74
N LEU A 21 -47.41 -6.62 -38.24
CA LEU A 21 -46.84 -7.26 -37.05
C LEU A 21 -45.39 -7.69 -37.29
N LEU A 22 -45.09 -8.32 -38.44
CA LEU A 22 -43.73 -8.71 -38.80
C LEU A 22 -42.79 -7.49 -38.92
N VAL A 23 -43.25 -6.41 -39.54
CA VAL A 23 -42.49 -5.15 -39.65
C VAL A 23 -42.25 -4.55 -38.27
N ALA A 24 -43.24 -4.55 -37.38
CA ALA A 24 -43.09 -4.06 -36.01
C ALA A 24 -42.07 -4.89 -35.22
N VAL A 25 -42.12 -6.23 -35.32
CA VAL A 25 -41.14 -7.13 -34.69
C VAL A 25 -39.74 -6.89 -35.24
N ALA A 26 -39.60 -6.76 -36.56
CA ALA A 26 -38.31 -6.45 -37.19
C ALA A 26 -37.78 -5.07 -36.75
N ALA A 27 -38.65 -4.07 -36.64
CA ALA A 27 -38.26 -2.73 -36.17
C ALA A 27 -37.80 -2.74 -34.71
N VAL A 28 -38.49 -3.46 -33.83
CA VAL A 28 -38.07 -3.64 -32.42
C VAL A 28 -36.74 -4.39 -32.35
N PHE A 29 -36.56 -5.44 -33.15
CA PHE A 29 -35.30 -6.17 -33.22
C PHE A 29 -34.14 -5.29 -33.70
N LEU A 30 -34.34 -4.54 -34.78
CA LEU A 30 -33.34 -3.61 -35.32
C LEU A 30 -33.03 -2.46 -34.35
N ALA A 31 -34.05 -1.91 -33.69
CA ALA A 31 -33.87 -0.89 -32.66
C ALA A 31 -33.11 -1.45 -31.44
N GLY A 32 -33.42 -2.68 -31.02
CA GLY A 32 -32.70 -3.39 -29.95
C GLY A 32 -31.24 -3.63 -30.32
N ARG A 33 -30.97 -4.11 -31.55
CA ARG A 33 -29.60 -4.32 -32.04
C ARG A 33 -28.83 -3.00 -32.15
N TYR A 34 -29.47 -1.95 -32.64
CA TYR A 34 -28.88 -0.61 -32.71
C TYR A 34 -28.57 -0.07 -31.31
N SER A 35 -29.49 -0.20 -30.37
CA SER A 35 -29.29 0.19 -28.97
C SER A 35 -28.12 -0.55 -28.34
N MET A 36 -28.03 -1.88 -28.52
CA MET A 36 -26.93 -2.70 -28.03
C MET A 36 -25.57 -2.24 -28.59
N VAL A 37 -25.46 -2.01 -29.89
CA VAL A 37 -24.21 -1.55 -30.53
C VAL A 37 -23.82 -0.14 -30.10
N MET A 38 -24.79 0.73 -29.80
CA MET A 38 -24.52 2.09 -29.30
C MET A 38 -24.12 2.10 -27.83
N GLN A 39 -24.66 1.20 -27.01
CA GLN A 39 -24.33 1.07 -25.59
C GLN A 39 -23.02 0.33 -25.34
N HIS A 40 -22.57 -0.51 -26.28
CA HIS A 40 -21.32 -1.28 -26.17
C HIS A 40 -20.37 -0.97 -27.33
N PRO A 41 -19.56 0.12 -27.22
CA PRO A 41 -18.66 0.56 -28.28
C PRO A 41 -17.65 -0.51 -28.72
N ILE A 42 -17.29 -1.44 -27.83
CA ILE A 42 -16.39 -2.56 -28.14
C ILE A 42 -16.91 -3.42 -29.31
N LEU A 43 -18.23 -3.51 -29.50
CA LEU A 43 -18.84 -4.26 -30.61
C LEU A 43 -18.58 -3.62 -31.98
N LYS A 44 -18.11 -2.36 -32.02
CA LYS A 44 -17.71 -1.67 -33.26
C LYS A 44 -16.23 -1.78 -33.57
N ALA A 45 -15.42 -2.35 -32.66
CA ALA A 45 -14.00 -2.50 -32.91
C ALA A 45 -13.79 -3.57 -33.98
N ASP A 46 -13.03 -3.25 -35.03
CA ASP A 46 -12.78 -4.15 -36.16
C ASP A 46 -12.21 -5.51 -35.72
N ASN A 47 -11.50 -5.53 -34.59
CA ASN A 47 -10.88 -6.74 -34.03
C ASN A 47 -11.72 -7.44 -32.96
N PHE A 48 -12.94 -6.96 -32.64
CA PHE A 48 -13.81 -7.63 -31.68
C PHE A 48 -14.23 -9.01 -32.16
N GLU A 49 -14.41 -9.20 -33.47
CA GLU A 49 -14.69 -10.50 -34.06
C GLU A 49 -13.56 -11.49 -33.78
N ASN A 50 -12.30 -11.06 -33.86
CA ASN A 50 -11.14 -11.88 -33.52
C ASN A 50 -11.11 -12.27 -32.04
N LEU A 51 -11.43 -11.32 -31.14
CA LEU A 51 -11.53 -11.60 -29.70
C LEU A 51 -12.64 -12.63 -29.40
N SER A 52 -13.81 -12.45 -29.99
CA SER A 52 -14.94 -13.36 -29.84
C SER A 52 -14.65 -14.74 -30.41
N TYR A 53 -14.05 -14.81 -31.59
CA TYR A 53 -13.61 -16.07 -32.21
C TYR A 53 -12.59 -16.79 -31.32
N ALA A 54 -11.54 -16.10 -30.87
CA ALA A 54 -10.52 -16.68 -30.00
C ALA A 54 -11.09 -17.21 -28.68
N TYR A 55 -11.97 -16.44 -28.02
CA TYR A 55 -12.64 -16.89 -26.80
C TYR A 55 -13.44 -18.19 -27.04
N ASN A 56 -14.23 -18.24 -28.11
CA ASN A 56 -15.06 -19.41 -28.43
C ASN A 56 -14.22 -20.62 -28.84
N GLU A 57 -13.16 -20.42 -29.62
CA GLU A 57 -12.24 -21.50 -30.03
C GLU A 57 -11.55 -22.10 -28.81
N ILE A 58 -11.08 -21.28 -27.86
CA ILE A 58 -10.45 -21.78 -26.63
C ILE A 58 -11.46 -22.51 -25.74
N ILE A 59 -12.65 -21.95 -25.52
CA ILE A 59 -13.68 -22.59 -24.68
C ILE A 59 -14.11 -23.95 -25.22
N ASN A 60 -14.25 -24.09 -26.54
CA ASN A 60 -14.80 -25.31 -27.15
C ASN A 60 -13.72 -26.30 -27.61
N GLY A 61 -12.52 -25.82 -27.94
CA GLY A 61 -11.47 -26.60 -28.60
C GLY A 61 -10.21 -26.82 -27.77
N TYR A 62 -10.03 -26.16 -26.62
CA TYR A 62 -8.84 -26.37 -25.79
C TYR A 62 -8.88 -27.74 -25.08
N LEU A 63 -7.82 -28.53 -25.29
CA LEU A 63 -7.72 -29.93 -24.86
C LEU A 63 -7.92 -30.13 -23.35
N GLU A 64 -7.40 -29.20 -22.52
CA GLU A 64 -7.44 -29.31 -21.06
C GLU A 64 -8.70 -28.70 -20.44
N GLY A 65 -9.58 -28.11 -21.27
CA GLY A 65 -10.73 -27.33 -20.83
C GLY A 65 -10.33 -25.93 -20.34
N ALA A 66 -11.21 -24.96 -20.53
CA ALA A 66 -10.97 -23.58 -20.14
C ALA A 66 -12.13 -23.01 -19.32
N GLU A 67 -11.79 -22.19 -18.32
CA GLU A 67 -12.77 -21.48 -17.50
C GLU A 67 -13.05 -20.09 -18.09
N GLY A 68 -14.29 -19.84 -18.51
CA GLY A 68 -14.67 -18.57 -19.15
C GLY A 68 -14.32 -17.33 -18.32
N LYS A 69 -14.50 -17.39 -16.99
CA LYS A 69 -14.12 -16.26 -16.10
C LYS A 69 -12.63 -15.93 -16.20
N LYS A 70 -11.76 -16.95 -16.14
CA LYS A 70 -10.30 -16.76 -16.22
C LYS A 70 -9.88 -16.17 -17.56
N LEU A 71 -10.50 -16.60 -18.66
CA LEU A 71 -10.23 -16.03 -20.00
C LEU A 71 -10.64 -14.56 -20.09
N ILE A 72 -11.82 -14.20 -19.57
CA ILE A 72 -12.28 -12.81 -19.56
C ILE A 72 -11.40 -11.94 -18.68
N ASP A 73 -11.05 -12.42 -17.48
CA ASP A 73 -10.13 -11.69 -16.59
C ASP A 73 -8.77 -11.46 -17.27
N GLY A 74 -8.17 -12.50 -17.85
CA GLY A 74 -6.91 -12.39 -18.59
C GLY A 74 -6.99 -11.47 -19.82
N ALA A 75 -8.13 -11.42 -20.51
CA ALA A 75 -8.34 -10.48 -21.60
C ALA A 75 -8.38 -9.03 -21.11
N VAL A 76 -9.02 -8.75 -19.96
CA VAL A 76 -9.05 -7.42 -19.35
C VAL A 76 -7.67 -7.02 -18.83
N GLU A 77 -6.96 -7.94 -18.16
CA GLU A 77 -5.57 -7.73 -17.73
C GLU A 77 -4.67 -7.38 -18.92
N GLY A 78 -4.80 -8.11 -20.04
CA GLY A 78 -4.07 -7.83 -21.27
C GLY A 78 -4.40 -6.47 -21.89
N MET A 79 -5.68 -6.07 -21.90
CA MET A 79 -6.08 -4.74 -22.35
C MET A 79 -5.45 -3.64 -21.50
N VAL A 80 -5.42 -3.81 -20.19
CA VAL A 80 -4.80 -2.82 -19.30
C VAL A 80 -3.28 -2.81 -19.44
N ALA A 81 -2.64 -3.98 -19.55
CA ALA A 81 -1.21 -4.10 -19.80
C ALA A 81 -0.78 -3.43 -21.11
N SER A 82 -1.62 -3.45 -22.15
CA SER A 82 -1.35 -2.77 -23.43
C SER A 82 -1.28 -1.24 -23.34
N LEU A 83 -1.66 -0.64 -22.19
CA LEU A 83 -1.47 0.78 -21.94
C LEU A 83 -0.01 1.14 -21.68
N GLU A 84 0.85 0.14 -21.42
CA GLU A 84 2.26 0.31 -21.01
C GLU A 84 2.41 1.28 -19.82
N ASP A 85 1.35 1.38 -19.03
CA ASP A 85 1.25 2.21 -17.85
C ASP A 85 1.34 1.30 -16.62
N PRO A 86 2.48 1.26 -15.91
CA PRO A 86 2.65 0.38 -14.75
C PRO A 86 1.73 0.74 -13.58
N TYR A 87 1.03 1.88 -13.64
CA TYR A 87 0.07 2.31 -12.64
C TYR A 87 -1.37 1.92 -12.95
N SER A 88 -1.66 1.54 -14.20
CA SER A 88 -2.98 1.04 -14.58
C SER A 88 -2.97 -0.48 -14.46
N VAL A 89 -3.91 -1.03 -13.67
CA VAL A 89 -4.02 -2.48 -13.42
C VAL A 89 -5.47 -2.90 -13.29
N TYR A 90 -5.74 -4.17 -13.60
CA TYR A 90 -7.00 -4.83 -13.27
C TYR A 90 -6.73 -5.84 -12.15
N LEU A 91 -7.44 -5.69 -11.04
CA LEU A 91 -7.30 -6.54 -9.87
C LEU A 91 -8.55 -7.39 -9.75
N THR A 92 -8.42 -8.70 -9.90
CA THR A 92 -9.58 -9.61 -9.93
C THR A 92 -10.14 -9.89 -8.54
N GLY A 93 -11.47 -10.01 -8.42
CA GLY A 93 -12.19 -10.55 -7.27
C GLY A 93 -11.62 -10.20 -5.89
N GLU A 94 -10.93 -11.16 -5.27
CA GLU A 94 -10.35 -11.01 -3.93
C GLU A 94 -9.20 -10.00 -3.88
N ALA A 95 -8.35 -9.94 -4.90
CA ALA A 95 -7.27 -8.95 -4.98
C ALA A 95 -7.85 -7.52 -5.12
N GLY A 96 -8.94 -7.37 -5.88
CA GLY A 96 -9.68 -6.11 -5.99
C GLY A 96 -10.27 -5.66 -4.65
N LYS A 97 -10.92 -6.57 -3.91
CA LYS A 97 -11.46 -6.29 -2.58
C LYS A 97 -10.36 -5.92 -1.58
N ALA A 98 -9.31 -6.72 -1.50
CA ALA A 98 -8.17 -6.46 -0.61
C ALA A 98 -7.50 -5.11 -0.91
N TYR A 99 -7.46 -4.71 -2.19
CA TYR A 99 -6.96 -3.39 -2.58
C TYR A 99 -7.83 -2.25 -2.05
N MET A 100 -9.16 -2.35 -2.16
CA MET A 100 -10.08 -1.35 -1.62
C MET A 100 -10.00 -1.29 -0.09
N GLU A 101 -10.03 -2.43 0.58
CA GLU A 101 -9.87 -2.56 2.04
C GLU A 101 -8.57 -1.93 2.54
N SER A 102 -7.52 -1.88 1.70
CA SER A 102 -6.26 -1.25 2.08
C SER A 102 -6.34 0.27 2.29
N TYR A 103 -7.39 0.94 1.80
CA TYR A 103 -7.62 2.37 2.00
C TYR A 103 -8.63 2.70 3.10
N GLU A 104 -9.34 1.67 3.56
CA GLU A 104 -10.22 1.79 4.72
C GLU A 104 -9.38 1.98 5.98
N ASP A 105 -10.02 2.51 7.03
CA ASP A 105 -9.40 2.69 8.35
C ASP A 105 -9.29 1.39 9.16
N HIS A 106 -9.73 0.27 8.57
CA HIS A 106 -9.68 -1.05 9.15
C HIS A 106 -9.61 -2.12 8.07
N PHE A 107 -9.18 -3.32 8.46
CA PHE A 107 -9.38 -4.54 7.67
C PHE A 107 -10.00 -5.62 8.54
N VAL A 108 -10.56 -6.67 7.92
CA VAL A 108 -11.15 -7.78 8.67
C VAL A 108 -10.10 -8.88 8.91
N GLY A 109 -9.86 -9.21 10.17
CA GLY A 109 -8.92 -10.26 10.55
C GLY A 109 -8.86 -10.47 12.06
N ILE A 110 -7.71 -10.92 12.55
CA ILE A 110 -7.45 -11.02 14.00
C ILE A 110 -6.57 -9.88 14.53
N GLY A 111 -5.79 -9.23 13.66
CA GLY A 111 -4.93 -8.10 13.98
C GLY A 111 -3.66 -8.48 14.75
N VAL A 112 -2.79 -9.24 14.08
CA VAL A 112 -1.44 -9.57 14.56
C VAL A 112 -0.45 -9.34 13.42
N GLU A 113 0.75 -8.91 13.77
CA GLU A 113 1.93 -8.93 12.93
C GLU A 113 2.72 -10.20 13.26
N VAL A 114 3.12 -10.95 12.24
CA VAL A 114 3.87 -12.20 12.40
C VAL A 114 5.21 -12.10 11.71
N ARG A 115 6.24 -12.67 12.34
CA ARG A 115 7.52 -12.97 11.72
C ARG A 115 7.65 -14.49 11.61
N GLU A 116 8.26 -14.93 10.52
CA GLU A 116 8.71 -16.32 10.37
C GLU A 116 10.16 -16.45 10.87
N GLU A 117 10.42 -17.44 11.71
CA GLU A 117 11.73 -17.75 12.30
C GLU A 117 11.90 -19.27 12.32
N ASP A 118 12.88 -19.80 11.58
CA ASP A 118 13.18 -21.23 11.47
C ASP A 118 11.93 -22.07 11.09
N GLY A 119 11.10 -21.51 10.19
CA GLY A 119 9.85 -22.06 9.72
C GLY A 119 8.70 -22.04 10.74
N ALA A 120 8.88 -21.43 11.91
CA ALA A 120 7.83 -21.18 12.89
C ALA A 120 7.31 -19.74 12.76
N PHE A 121 6.05 -19.51 13.11
CA PHE A 121 5.45 -18.18 13.08
C PHE A 121 5.36 -17.60 14.49
N ILE A 122 6.05 -16.49 14.72
CA ILE A 122 6.06 -15.77 15.98
C ILE A 122 5.24 -14.50 15.81
N ILE A 123 4.32 -14.26 16.74
CA ILE A 123 3.58 -13.00 16.80
C ILE A 123 4.54 -11.92 17.25
N GLU A 124 4.91 -11.02 16.35
CA GLU A 124 5.79 -9.90 16.67
C GLU A 124 5.03 -8.87 17.51
N LYS A 125 3.81 -8.54 17.09
CA LYS A 125 2.99 -7.51 17.70
C LYS A 125 1.51 -7.84 17.56
N VAL A 126 0.77 -7.69 18.65
CA VAL A 126 -0.69 -7.73 18.65
C VAL A 126 -1.20 -6.30 18.52
N ILE A 127 -2.00 -6.04 17.48
CA ILE A 127 -2.54 -4.71 17.21
C ILE A 127 -3.51 -4.32 18.33
N GLU A 128 -3.35 -3.10 18.86
CA GLU A 128 -4.17 -2.60 19.95
C GLU A 128 -5.63 -2.43 19.50
N GLY A 129 -6.59 -2.80 20.36
CA GLY A 129 -8.02 -2.80 20.01
C GLY A 129 -8.49 -3.94 19.07
N ALA A 130 -7.57 -4.73 18.51
CA ALA A 130 -7.89 -5.80 17.58
C ALA A 130 -8.48 -7.06 18.26
N PRO A 131 -9.15 -7.96 17.51
CA PRO A 131 -9.76 -9.17 18.06
C PRO A 131 -8.78 -10.11 18.78
N ALA A 132 -7.56 -10.28 18.29
CA ALA A 132 -6.53 -11.12 18.91
C ALA A 132 -6.19 -10.66 20.33
N LYS A 133 -6.05 -9.33 20.53
CA LYS A 133 -5.80 -8.75 21.86
C LYS A 133 -6.90 -9.10 22.84
N LYS A 134 -8.17 -8.95 22.42
CA LYS A 134 -9.36 -9.27 23.22
C LYS A 134 -9.45 -10.76 23.56
N ALA A 135 -8.99 -11.62 22.65
CA ALA A 135 -8.95 -13.07 22.86
C ALA A 135 -7.78 -13.53 23.75
N GLY A 136 -6.87 -12.64 24.16
CA GLY A 136 -5.76 -12.96 25.06
C GLY A 136 -4.49 -13.45 24.34
N VAL A 137 -4.39 -13.25 23.03
CA VAL A 137 -3.15 -13.40 22.26
C VAL A 137 -2.14 -12.35 22.74
N LYS A 138 -0.87 -12.73 22.86
CA LYS A 138 0.20 -11.84 23.33
C LYS A 138 1.33 -11.78 22.31
N ASP A 139 2.08 -10.68 22.41
CA ASP A 139 3.35 -10.53 21.70
C ASP A 139 4.28 -11.68 22.09
N HIS A 140 5.06 -12.15 21.12
CA HIS A 140 5.98 -13.28 21.19
C HIS A 140 5.34 -14.67 21.41
N ASP A 141 4.01 -14.80 21.32
CA ASP A 141 3.39 -16.12 21.20
C ASP A 141 3.82 -16.78 19.87
N THR A 142 4.18 -18.06 19.89
CA THR A 142 4.46 -18.85 18.67
C THR A 142 3.18 -19.55 18.21
N ILE A 143 2.78 -19.35 16.96
CA ILE A 143 1.64 -20.04 16.35
C ILE A 143 2.06 -21.48 16.01
N VAL A 144 1.52 -22.44 16.76
CA VAL A 144 1.76 -23.88 16.57
C VAL A 144 0.81 -24.46 15.54
N ALA A 145 -0.47 -24.06 15.59
CA ALA A 145 -1.49 -24.52 14.66
C ALA A 145 -2.60 -23.48 14.46
N VAL A 146 -3.22 -23.52 13.28
CA VAL A 146 -4.40 -22.73 12.92
C VAL A 146 -5.48 -23.70 12.45
N ASP A 147 -6.65 -23.67 13.09
CA ASP A 147 -7.77 -24.60 12.85
C ASP A 147 -7.32 -26.08 12.83
N GLY A 148 -6.40 -26.43 13.74
CA GLY A 148 -5.85 -27.78 13.88
C GLY A 148 -4.78 -28.17 12.86
N GLN A 149 -4.49 -27.34 11.85
CA GLN A 149 -3.37 -27.57 10.93
C GLN A 149 -2.09 -26.99 11.50
N ALA A 150 -1.02 -27.78 11.50
CA ALA A 150 0.29 -27.34 11.96
C ALA A 150 0.78 -26.14 11.14
N ALA A 151 1.25 -25.10 11.82
CA ALA A 151 1.74 -23.88 11.20
C ALA A 151 3.23 -23.97 10.81
N LYS A 152 4.01 -24.86 11.44
CA LYS A 152 5.44 -25.00 11.13
C LYS A 152 5.66 -25.43 9.68
N GLY A 153 6.51 -24.71 8.94
CA GLY A 153 6.81 -24.93 7.53
C GLY A 153 5.67 -24.57 6.57
N MET A 154 4.61 -23.94 7.07
CA MET A 154 3.53 -23.41 6.23
C MET A 154 4.04 -22.16 5.50
N ALA A 155 3.66 -21.98 4.24
CA ALA A 155 3.94 -20.72 3.55
C ALA A 155 3.21 -19.54 4.23
N SER A 156 3.89 -18.40 4.34
CA SER A 156 3.35 -17.18 4.95
C SER A 156 1.97 -16.77 4.39
N ASP A 157 1.78 -16.81 3.06
CA ASP A 157 0.50 -16.49 2.41
C ASP A 157 -0.62 -17.45 2.81
N LYS A 158 -0.29 -18.72 3.01
CA LYS A 158 -1.25 -19.73 3.47
C LYS A 158 -1.68 -19.44 4.90
N LEU A 159 -0.74 -19.12 5.80
CA LEU A 159 -1.08 -18.73 7.17
C LEU A 159 -1.98 -17.49 7.19
N LEU A 160 -1.63 -16.45 6.41
CA LEU A 160 -2.41 -15.23 6.27
C LEU A 160 -3.83 -15.53 5.78
N GLY A 161 -3.97 -16.38 4.77
CA GLY A 161 -5.27 -16.81 4.24
C GLY A 161 -6.11 -17.60 5.25
N MET A 162 -5.49 -18.38 6.13
CA MET A 162 -6.20 -19.10 7.20
C MET A 162 -6.63 -18.18 8.35
N VAL A 163 -5.82 -17.18 8.68
CA VAL A 163 -6.10 -16.25 9.78
C VAL A 163 -7.11 -15.18 9.37
N ARG A 164 -7.05 -14.72 8.12
CA ARG A 164 -8.07 -13.85 7.51
C ARG A 164 -9.33 -14.65 7.15
N GLY A 165 -10.41 -13.94 6.87
CA GLY A 165 -11.68 -14.55 6.52
C GLY A 165 -12.86 -13.62 6.76
N LYS A 166 -14.07 -14.11 6.47
CA LYS A 166 -15.30 -13.33 6.62
C LYS A 166 -15.48 -12.83 8.05
N GLU A 167 -15.92 -11.59 8.19
CA GLU A 167 -16.19 -10.98 9.48
C GLU A 167 -17.17 -11.83 10.30
N GLY A 168 -16.93 -11.90 11.61
CA GLY A 168 -17.77 -12.62 12.56
C GLY A 168 -17.55 -14.14 12.59
N THR A 169 -16.83 -14.71 11.63
CA THR A 169 -16.36 -16.10 11.70
C THR A 169 -15.26 -16.25 12.75
N THR A 170 -14.97 -17.48 13.18
CA THR A 170 -13.95 -17.76 14.20
C THR A 170 -12.79 -18.52 13.60
N VAL A 171 -11.58 -18.26 14.10
CA VAL A 171 -10.37 -19.06 13.86
C VAL A 171 -9.85 -19.58 15.18
N LYS A 172 -9.41 -20.84 15.21
CA LYS A 172 -8.80 -21.46 16.39
C LYS A 172 -7.27 -21.39 16.26
N LEU A 173 -6.62 -20.70 17.19
CA LEU A 173 -5.17 -20.64 17.28
C LEU A 173 -4.69 -21.57 18.40
N THR A 174 -3.66 -22.35 18.12
CA THR A 174 -2.87 -23.06 19.13
C THR A 174 -1.55 -22.32 19.27
N LEU A 175 -1.27 -21.77 20.45
CA LEU A 175 -0.15 -20.89 20.72
C LEU A 175 0.79 -21.50 21.75
N LEU A 176 2.10 -21.43 21.50
CA LEU A 176 3.11 -21.70 22.52
C LEU A 176 3.59 -20.38 23.08
N ARG A 177 3.42 -20.19 24.39
CA ARG A 177 3.80 -18.97 25.12
C ARG A 177 5.00 -19.25 26.00
N ALA A 178 6.00 -18.36 25.98
CA ALA A 178 7.16 -18.47 26.86
C ALA A 178 6.72 -18.58 28.34
N GLY A 179 7.26 -19.57 29.05
CA GLY A 179 6.91 -19.87 30.44
C GLY A 179 5.62 -20.69 30.63
N ALA A 180 4.83 -20.93 29.58
CA ALA A 180 3.74 -21.90 29.63
C ALA A 180 4.28 -23.31 29.37
N GLY A 181 3.95 -24.28 30.24
CA GLY A 181 4.40 -25.66 30.09
C GLY A 181 3.66 -26.47 29.01
N GLN A 182 2.57 -25.94 28.44
CA GLN A 182 1.73 -26.56 27.41
C GLN A 182 1.18 -25.51 26.44
N PRO A 183 0.88 -25.87 25.18
CA PRO A 183 0.21 -24.98 24.23
C PRO A 183 -1.16 -24.50 24.72
N ILE A 184 -1.50 -23.26 24.40
CA ILE A 184 -2.76 -22.60 24.75
C ILE A 184 -3.63 -22.54 23.49
N GLU A 185 -4.86 -23.03 23.58
CA GLU A 185 -5.84 -22.88 22.50
C GLU A 185 -6.71 -21.65 22.74
N LEU A 186 -6.78 -20.75 21.74
CA LEU A 186 -7.63 -19.56 21.76
C LEU A 186 -8.51 -19.53 20.52
N SER A 187 -9.81 -19.29 20.71
CA SER A 187 -10.74 -19.02 19.62
C SER A 187 -10.85 -17.50 19.43
N VAL A 188 -10.44 -17.02 18.26
CA VAL A 188 -10.47 -15.61 17.91
C VAL A 188 -11.58 -15.37 16.90
N LYS A 189 -12.55 -14.53 17.25
CA LYS A 189 -13.59 -14.08 16.32
C LYS A 189 -13.00 -13.03 15.39
N ARG A 190 -12.99 -13.27 14.09
CA ARG A 190 -12.52 -12.31 13.08
C ARG A 190 -13.40 -11.06 13.12
N GLY A 191 -12.77 -9.90 13.05
CA GLY A 191 -13.44 -8.61 13.16
C GLY A 191 -12.58 -7.48 12.61
N SER A 192 -13.12 -6.28 12.67
CA SER A 192 -12.39 -5.05 12.35
C SER A 192 -11.09 -4.93 13.16
N VAL A 193 -9.98 -4.74 12.43
CA VAL A 193 -8.64 -4.46 12.94
C VAL A 193 -8.33 -3.02 12.55
N PRO A 194 -8.14 -2.11 13.53
CA PRO A 194 -7.87 -0.71 13.23
C PRO A 194 -6.50 -0.56 12.56
N ILE A 195 -6.44 0.28 11.52
CA ILE A 195 -5.18 0.72 10.90
C ILE A 195 -4.91 2.13 11.39
N LYS A 196 -3.94 2.28 12.30
CA LYS A 196 -3.45 3.60 12.71
C LYS A 196 -2.46 4.07 11.65
N THR A 197 -2.64 5.28 11.15
CA THR A 197 -1.81 5.85 10.07
C THR A 197 -0.90 6.98 10.52
N VAL A 198 -1.18 7.56 11.69
CA VAL A 198 -0.42 8.67 12.27
C VAL A 198 0.16 8.31 13.63
N GLU A 199 1.47 8.39 13.76
CA GLU A 199 2.18 8.36 15.04
C GLU A 199 2.71 9.74 15.39
N TYR A 200 2.80 10.06 16.68
CA TYR A 200 3.30 11.36 17.11
C TYR A 200 4.00 11.31 18.47
N ASP A 201 4.98 12.19 18.64
CA ASP A 201 5.74 12.32 19.89
C ASP A 201 6.25 13.76 20.08
N MET A 202 6.36 14.21 21.34
CA MET A 202 6.96 15.50 21.66
C MET A 202 8.46 15.32 21.91
N LYS A 203 9.28 15.84 20.99
CA LYS A 203 10.74 15.85 21.11
C LYS A 203 11.23 17.02 21.96
N ALA A 204 12.52 17.03 22.22
CA ALA A 204 13.17 18.12 22.94
C ALA A 204 12.95 19.48 22.25
N ASN A 205 13.08 20.57 23.02
CA ASN A 205 12.94 21.95 22.55
C ASN A 205 11.54 22.32 22.00
N GLY A 206 10.50 21.53 22.31
CA GLY A 206 9.14 21.79 21.84
C GLY A 206 8.92 21.45 20.37
N ILE A 207 9.71 20.52 19.82
CA ILE A 207 9.51 20.00 18.46
C ILE A 207 8.50 18.86 18.55
N GLY A 208 7.33 19.02 17.92
CA GLY A 208 6.40 17.92 17.74
C GLY A 208 6.78 17.12 16.51
N GLN A 209 6.96 15.81 16.65
CA GLN A 209 7.13 14.91 15.52
C GLN A 209 5.79 14.25 15.20
N ILE A 210 5.41 14.24 13.94
CA ILE A 210 4.30 13.45 13.41
C ILE A 210 4.84 12.60 12.25
N THR A 211 4.62 11.30 12.32
CA THR A 211 4.92 10.35 11.23
C THR A 211 3.59 9.94 10.59
N ILE A 212 3.52 10.03 9.25
CA ILE A 212 2.38 9.52 8.49
C ILE A 212 2.87 8.36 7.66
N GLU A 213 2.38 7.15 7.91
CA GLU A 213 2.81 5.94 7.19
C GLU A 213 2.12 5.80 5.83
N ARG A 214 0.85 6.24 5.76
CA ARG A 214 0.03 6.25 4.55
C ARG A 214 -1.17 7.18 4.70
N PHE A 215 -1.83 7.51 3.59
CA PHE A 215 -3.07 8.30 3.60
C PHE A 215 -4.29 7.40 3.38
N ALA A 216 -5.00 7.08 4.46
CA ALA A 216 -6.26 6.34 4.51
C ALA A 216 -7.41 7.26 4.98
N ASP A 217 -8.63 6.73 5.02
CA ASP A 217 -9.85 7.51 5.30
C ASP A 217 -9.75 8.39 6.56
N LYS A 218 -9.18 7.87 7.65
CA LYS A 218 -9.09 8.58 8.94
C LYS A 218 -7.78 9.34 9.19
N THR A 219 -6.84 9.34 8.25
CA THR A 219 -5.52 9.95 8.47
C THR A 219 -5.61 11.44 8.82
N GLY A 220 -6.55 12.17 8.22
CA GLY A 220 -6.79 13.58 8.56
C GLY A 220 -7.21 13.79 10.02
N ASP A 221 -8.15 12.99 10.50
CA ASP A 221 -8.64 13.06 11.89
C ASP A 221 -7.58 12.63 12.91
N GLU A 222 -6.78 11.62 12.58
CA GLU A 222 -5.65 11.18 13.41
C GLU A 222 -4.56 12.27 13.48
N PHE A 223 -4.29 12.94 12.36
CA PHE A 223 -3.38 14.07 12.30
C PHE A 223 -3.88 15.24 13.14
N ASP A 224 -5.16 15.58 13.07
CA ASP A 224 -5.75 16.66 13.86
C ASP A 224 -5.61 16.39 15.38
N LYS A 225 -5.89 15.16 15.82
CA LYS A 225 -5.68 14.76 17.21
C LYS A 225 -4.22 14.84 17.64
N ALA A 226 -3.30 14.43 16.77
CA ALA A 226 -1.86 14.56 17.02
C ALA A 226 -1.46 16.03 17.15
N LEU A 227 -1.94 16.88 16.24
CA LEU A 227 -1.66 18.31 16.22
C LEU A 227 -2.20 19.02 17.47
N GLU A 228 -3.42 18.72 17.87
CA GLU A 228 -4.04 19.24 19.11
C GLU A 228 -3.23 18.82 20.34
N ALA A 229 -2.89 17.53 20.45
CA ALA A 229 -2.14 17.00 21.58
C ALA A 229 -0.73 17.61 21.69
N LEU A 230 -0.04 17.79 20.57
CA LEU A 230 1.28 18.42 20.53
C LEU A 230 1.20 19.92 20.82
N THR A 231 0.20 20.61 20.27
CA THR A 231 -0.02 22.04 20.52
C THR A 231 -0.32 22.30 22.00
N ALA A 232 -1.17 21.47 22.63
CA ALA A 232 -1.45 21.55 24.05
C ALA A 232 -0.21 21.33 24.94
N LYS A 233 0.78 20.58 24.44
CA LYS A 233 2.09 20.38 25.08
C LYS A 233 3.10 21.50 24.79
N GLY A 234 2.70 22.57 24.09
CA GLY A 234 3.55 23.72 23.80
C GLY A 234 4.47 23.52 22.59
N MET A 235 4.03 22.77 21.58
CA MET A 235 4.75 22.63 20.31
C MET A 235 5.10 24.00 19.70
N LYS A 236 6.35 24.17 19.30
CA LYS A 236 6.90 25.37 18.67
C LYS A 236 7.28 25.15 17.21
N GLY A 237 7.58 23.91 16.82
CA GLY A 237 7.93 23.52 15.47
C GLY A 237 7.45 22.10 15.19
N LEU A 238 7.17 21.79 13.92
CA LEU A 238 6.66 20.50 13.48
C LEU A 238 7.71 19.80 12.61
N LEU A 239 8.05 18.59 13.01
CA LEU A 239 8.77 17.62 12.19
C LEU A 239 7.76 16.63 11.61
N LEU A 240 7.55 16.68 10.31
CA LEU A 240 6.67 15.77 9.58
C LEU A 240 7.50 14.69 8.88
N ASP A 241 7.37 13.43 9.29
CA ASP A 241 8.08 12.31 8.67
C ASP A 241 7.17 11.61 7.64
N LEU A 242 7.56 11.69 6.36
CA LEU A 242 6.87 11.07 5.22
C LEU A 242 7.77 10.06 4.49
N ARG A 243 8.90 9.66 5.09
CA ARG A 243 9.79 8.63 4.53
C ARG A 243 9.07 7.30 4.45
N GLY A 244 9.31 6.52 3.40
CA GLY A 244 8.62 5.25 3.17
C GLY A 244 7.14 5.37 2.78
N ASN A 245 6.52 6.56 2.85
CA ASN A 245 5.07 6.71 2.65
C ASN A 245 4.70 6.78 1.15
N PRO A 246 4.02 5.74 0.60
CA PRO A 246 3.68 5.65 -0.83
C PRO A 246 2.49 6.55 -1.23
N GLY A 247 1.96 7.33 -0.30
CA GLY A 247 0.82 8.21 -0.45
C GLY A 247 -0.49 7.55 -0.03
N GLY A 248 -1.56 7.87 -0.75
CA GLY A 248 -2.86 7.24 -0.57
C GLY A 248 -4.01 8.13 -1.05
N LEU A 249 -5.03 8.30 -0.23
CA LEU A 249 -6.19 9.13 -0.56
C LEU A 249 -5.82 10.62 -0.59
N LEU A 250 -6.47 11.36 -1.49
CA LEU A 250 -6.23 12.79 -1.68
C LEU A 250 -6.94 13.63 -0.61
N ASP A 251 -8.14 13.26 -0.20
CA ASP A 251 -8.94 14.02 0.76
C ASP A 251 -8.26 14.26 2.12
N PRO A 252 -7.71 13.23 2.82
CA PRO A 252 -6.93 13.48 4.05
C PRO A 252 -5.69 14.33 3.79
N THR A 253 -5.11 14.27 2.59
CA THR A 253 -3.97 15.11 2.21
C THR A 253 -4.36 16.58 2.15
N ILE A 254 -5.52 16.88 1.54
CA ILE A 254 -6.07 18.24 1.46
C ILE A 254 -6.43 18.76 2.85
N GLN A 255 -7.04 17.94 3.69
CA GLN A 255 -7.36 18.27 5.09
C GLN A 255 -6.10 18.68 5.85
N ILE A 256 -5.05 17.84 5.81
CA ILE A 256 -3.78 18.10 6.51
C ILE A 256 -3.09 19.35 5.96
N ALA A 257 -3.01 19.51 4.64
CA ALA A 257 -2.40 20.70 4.04
C ALA A 257 -3.16 21.98 4.45
N SER A 258 -4.50 21.92 4.54
CA SER A 258 -5.32 23.07 4.92
C SER A 258 -4.98 23.60 6.30
N ARG A 259 -4.56 22.76 7.25
CA ARG A 259 -4.15 23.20 8.61
C ARG A 259 -3.03 24.23 8.62
N PHE A 260 -2.23 24.29 7.57
CA PHE A 260 -1.06 25.18 7.48
C PHE A 260 -1.22 26.28 6.43
N LEU A 261 -2.23 26.19 5.56
CA LEU A 261 -2.41 27.11 4.43
C LEU A 261 -3.64 27.99 4.67
N PRO A 262 -3.58 29.31 4.43
CA PRO A 262 -4.74 30.17 4.59
C PRO A 262 -5.82 29.86 3.54
N LYS A 263 -7.07 30.17 3.86
CA LYS A 263 -8.20 30.01 2.96
C LYS A 263 -7.94 30.61 1.58
N GLY A 264 -8.24 29.82 0.56
CA GLY A 264 -8.06 30.19 -0.85
C GLY A 264 -6.66 29.93 -1.40
N GLU A 265 -5.67 29.62 -0.54
CA GLU A 265 -4.34 29.23 -0.98
C GLU A 265 -4.39 27.87 -1.69
N LYS A 266 -3.63 27.74 -2.78
CA LYS A 266 -3.69 26.55 -3.63
C LYS A 266 -2.90 25.40 -3.02
N ILE A 267 -3.50 24.22 -2.95
CA ILE A 267 -2.84 22.98 -2.50
C ILE A 267 -2.33 22.18 -3.71
N LEU A 268 -3.18 21.97 -4.72
CA LEU A 268 -2.80 21.27 -5.95
C LEU A 268 -3.77 21.59 -7.09
N GLN A 269 -3.41 21.16 -8.30
CA GLN A 269 -4.32 21.14 -9.45
C GLN A 269 -4.38 19.74 -10.05
N VAL A 270 -5.58 19.26 -10.37
CA VAL A 270 -5.79 18.01 -11.12
C VAL A 270 -6.17 18.38 -12.55
N VAL A 271 -5.39 17.90 -13.51
CA VAL A 271 -5.55 18.22 -14.94
C VAL A 271 -5.90 16.95 -15.70
N GLY A 272 -7.10 16.92 -16.28
CA GLY A 272 -7.59 15.79 -17.07
C GLY A 272 -6.88 15.61 -18.41
N LYS A 273 -7.14 14.48 -19.08
CA LYS A 273 -6.53 14.08 -20.35
C LYS A 273 -6.61 15.15 -21.46
N ASP A 274 -7.69 15.93 -21.50
CA ASP A 274 -7.89 16.95 -22.54
C ASP A 274 -7.12 18.25 -22.28
N GLY A 275 -6.47 18.37 -21.11
CA GLY A 275 -5.72 19.54 -20.68
C GLY A 275 -6.58 20.76 -20.34
N LYS A 276 -7.90 20.70 -20.54
CA LYS A 276 -8.83 21.80 -20.31
C LYS A 276 -9.59 21.66 -18.99
N HIS A 277 -9.89 20.44 -18.58
CA HIS A 277 -10.50 20.18 -17.28
C HIS A 277 -9.42 20.28 -16.20
N VAL A 278 -9.37 21.43 -15.53
CA VAL A 278 -8.47 21.70 -14.40
C VAL A 278 -9.31 21.92 -13.15
N VAL A 279 -9.23 20.98 -12.21
CA VAL A 279 -9.77 21.15 -10.85
C VAL A 279 -8.66 21.70 -9.98
N THR A 280 -8.92 22.80 -9.28
CA THR A 280 -7.95 23.41 -8.36
C THR A 280 -8.45 23.23 -6.93
N HIS A 281 -7.70 22.48 -6.13
CA HIS A 281 -8.00 22.30 -4.71
C HIS A 281 -7.27 23.39 -3.91
N LYS A 282 -8.01 24.01 -3.00
CA LYS A 282 -7.54 25.14 -2.19
C LYS A 282 -7.83 24.84 -0.72
N SER A 283 -7.05 25.44 0.17
CA SER A 283 -7.33 25.40 1.60
C SER A 283 -8.63 26.13 1.91
N GLU A 284 -9.37 25.59 2.88
CA GLU A 284 -10.57 26.22 3.46
C GLU A 284 -10.31 26.77 4.88
N GLU A 285 -9.08 26.69 5.38
CA GLU A 285 -8.73 27.01 6.75
C GLU A 285 -8.66 28.53 7.00
N GLU A 286 -9.52 29.02 7.89
CA GLU A 286 -9.59 30.45 8.25
C GLU A 286 -8.45 30.86 9.20
N LYS A 287 -7.98 29.93 10.04
CA LYS A 287 -6.94 30.18 11.05
C LYS A 287 -5.82 29.15 10.92
N PRO A 288 -5.00 29.23 9.85
CA PRO A 288 -3.92 28.28 9.66
C PRO A 288 -2.89 28.38 10.78
N LEU A 289 -2.38 27.24 11.19
CA LEU A 289 -1.33 27.15 12.19
C LEU A 289 -0.01 27.65 11.58
N LYS A 290 0.60 28.65 12.24
CA LYS A 290 1.87 29.25 11.81
C LYS A 290 2.99 28.83 12.75
N LEU A 291 3.86 27.96 12.28
CA LEU A 291 5.06 27.52 12.98
C LEU A 291 6.08 26.98 11.97
N PRO A 292 7.37 26.91 12.32
CA PRO A 292 8.38 26.28 11.47
C PRO A 292 8.08 24.79 11.24
N ILE A 293 8.10 24.37 9.96
CA ILE A 293 7.84 22.99 9.55
C ILE A 293 9.09 22.45 8.84
N SER A 294 9.54 21.26 9.23
CA SER A 294 10.49 20.45 8.45
C SER A 294 9.85 19.13 8.07
N ILE A 295 10.11 18.67 6.85
CA ILE A 295 9.54 17.45 6.29
C ILE A 295 10.68 16.50 5.93
N LEU A 296 10.65 15.28 6.47
CA LEU A 296 11.55 14.20 6.07
C LEU A 296 10.94 13.44 4.89
N VAL A 297 11.73 13.24 3.85
CA VAL A 297 11.32 12.53 2.63
C VAL A 297 12.44 11.62 2.11
N ASP A 298 12.06 10.59 1.38
CA ASP A 298 12.97 9.67 0.70
C ASP A 298 12.46 9.26 -0.69
N GLY A 299 13.18 8.35 -1.36
CA GLY A 299 12.81 7.82 -2.67
C GLY A 299 11.48 7.05 -2.70
N HIS A 300 10.90 6.70 -1.54
CA HIS A 300 9.63 6.01 -1.42
C HIS A 300 8.47 6.95 -1.07
N THR A 301 8.74 8.19 -0.68
CA THR A 301 7.75 9.26 -0.55
C THR A 301 7.08 9.51 -1.91
N ALA A 302 5.80 9.16 -2.04
CA ALA A 302 5.10 9.20 -3.33
C ALA A 302 3.68 9.79 -3.26
N SER A 303 3.16 10.27 -4.39
CA SER A 303 1.74 10.59 -4.59
C SER A 303 1.21 11.63 -3.59
N SER A 304 0.24 11.27 -2.73
CA SER A 304 -0.30 12.16 -1.69
C SER A 304 0.78 12.75 -0.78
N SER A 305 1.81 11.97 -0.44
CA SER A 305 2.95 12.46 0.34
C SER A 305 3.69 13.58 -0.41
N GLU A 306 3.84 13.43 -1.73
CA GLU A 306 4.44 14.46 -2.58
C GLU A 306 3.52 15.68 -2.74
N VAL A 307 2.20 15.49 -2.81
CA VAL A 307 1.23 16.59 -2.81
C VAL A 307 1.36 17.42 -1.54
N LEU A 308 1.39 16.76 -0.36
CA LEU A 308 1.55 17.44 0.92
C LEU A 308 2.91 18.16 1.01
N THR A 309 4.00 17.47 0.65
CA THR A 309 5.33 18.07 0.61
C THR A 309 5.37 19.29 -0.31
N ALA A 310 4.82 19.21 -1.51
CA ALA A 310 4.78 20.34 -2.46
C ALA A 310 3.95 21.51 -1.92
N ALA A 311 2.76 21.24 -1.37
CA ALA A 311 1.90 22.26 -0.79
C ALA A 311 2.58 23.01 0.35
N LEU A 312 3.16 22.28 1.31
CA LEU A 312 3.83 22.87 2.46
C LEU A 312 5.14 23.57 2.09
N LYS A 313 5.95 22.98 1.20
CA LYS A 313 7.19 23.58 0.72
C LYS A 313 6.92 24.91 0.00
N GLU A 314 5.97 24.93 -0.94
CA GLU A 314 5.72 26.09 -1.78
C GLU A 314 4.89 27.18 -1.08
N LYS A 315 4.00 26.81 -0.14
CA LYS A 315 3.00 27.73 0.45
C LYS A 315 3.12 27.96 1.94
N ALA A 316 3.68 27.03 2.70
CA ALA A 316 3.88 27.16 4.14
C ALA A 316 5.36 27.43 4.52
N GLY A 317 6.28 27.50 3.55
CA GLY A 317 7.70 27.71 3.79
C GLY A 317 8.38 26.53 4.49
N ALA A 318 7.83 25.31 4.36
CA ALA A 318 8.40 24.12 4.96
C ALA A 318 9.77 23.77 4.36
N THR A 319 10.70 23.34 5.21
CA THR A 319 12.01 22.84 4.76
C THR A 319 11.92 21.35 4.48
N VAL A 320 12.26 20.92 3.28
CA VAL A 320 12.25 19.49 2.90
C VAL A 320 13.66 18.92 3.03
N ILE A 321 13.82 17.80 3.73
CA ILE A 321 15.11 17.22 4.11
C ILE A 321 15.10 15.73 3.77
N GLY A 322 16.23 15.23 3.26
CA GLY A 322 16.41 13.80 2.95
C GLY A 322 16.82 13.60 1.51
N GLU A 323 16.16 12.69 0.80
CA GLU A 323 16.44 12.37 -0.60
C GLU A 323 15.31 12.86 -1.52
N LYS A 324 15.55 12.79 -2.83
CA LYS A 324 14.52 13.11 -3.84
C LYS A 324 13.36 12.12 -3.77
N THR A 325 12.13 12.63 -3.85
CA THR A 325 10.91 11.80 -3.80
C THR A 325 10.68 10.98 -5.08
N TYR A 326 9.73 10.05 -5.03
CA TYR A 326 9.48 9.05 -6.08
C TYR A 326 9.12 9.64 -7.46
N GLY A 327 8.31 10.71 -7.51
CA GLY A 327 7.85 11.33 -8.75
C GLY A 327 6.54 10.78 -9.29
N LYS A 328 5.55 10.51 -8.44
CA LYS A 328 4.22 10.05 -8.89
C LYS A 328 3.25 11.23 -9.09
N GLY A 329 3.47 11.97 -10.19
CA GLY A 329 2.66 13.12 -10.62
C GLY A 329 1.32 12.81 -11.31
N ILE A 330 0.72 11.64 -11.07
CA ILE A 330 -0.47 11.14 -11.79
C ILE A 330 -1.55 10.69 -10.82
N VAL A 331 -2.81 10.76 -11.27
CA VAL A 331 -4.00 10.39 -10.50
C VAL A 331 -4.63 9.16 -11.14
N GLN A 332 -4.73 8.09 -10.36
CA GLN A 332 -5.50 6.92 -10.73
C GLN A 332 -6.93 7.06 -10.25
N GLN A 333 -7.88 6.60 -11.06
CA GLN A 333 -9.24 6.32 -10.62
C GLN A 333 -9.39 4.81 -10.46
N PHE A 334 -9.96 4.40 -9.33
CA PHE A 334 -10.32 3.01 -9.05
C PHE A 334 -11.83 2.87 -9.21
N THR A 335 -12.27 1.89 -9.98
CA THR A 335 -13.69 1.55 -10.12
C THR A 335 -13.85 0.10 -9.68
N GLN A 336 -14.58 -0.12 -8.59
CA GLN A 336 -14.96 -1.48 -8.18
C GLN A 336 -16.11 -1.96 -9.08
N LEU A 337 -15.97 -3.18 -9.60
CA LEU A 337 -16.95 -3.87 -10.41
C LEU A 337 -17.83 -4.77 -9.53
N ASN A 338 -18.96 -5.22 -10.08
CA ASN A 338 -19.97 -5.98 -9.33
C ASN A 338 -19.46 -7.32 -8.77
N ASP A 339 -18.43 -7.91 -9.37
CA ASP A 339 -17.80 -9.15 -8.92
C ASP A 339 -16.71 -8.92 -7.85
N GLY A 340 -16.47 -7.66 -7.47
CA GLY A 340 -15.44 -7.25 -6.52
C GLY A 340 -14.09 -6.93 -7.17
N SER A 341 -13.94 -7.17 -8.48
CA SER A 341 -12.75 -6.77 -9.21
C SER A 341 -12.61 -5.24 -9.24
N VAL A 342 -11.39 -4.73 -9.37
CA VAL A 342 -11.11 -3.29 -9.40
C VAL A 342 -10.37 -2.96 -10.69
N LEU A 343 -10.93 -2.03 -11.45
CA LEU A 343 -10.26 -1.40 -12.58
C LEU A 343 -9.60 -0.10 -12.12
N LYS A 344 -8.27 -0.07 -12.13
CA LYS A 344 -7.44 1.07 -11.76
C LYS A 344 -6.82 1.65 -13.01
N ILE A 345 -7.15 2.89 -13.35
CA ILE A 345 -6.65 3.56 -14.56
C ILE A 345 -6.14 4.96 -14.24
N THR A 346 -4.99 5.32 -14.81
CA THR A 346 -4.48 6.70 -14.81
C THR A 346 -5.38 7.60 -15.65
N LYS A 347 -6.04 8.58 -15.03
CA LYS A 347 -7.00 9.47 -15.72
C LYS A 347 -6.60 10.94 -15.77
N ALA A 348 -5.72 11.36 -14.88
CA ALA A 348 -5.28 12.75 -14.80
C ALA A 348 -3.84 12.84 -14.33
N GLN A 349 -3.26 14.02 -14.50
CA GLN A 349 -2.03 14.42 -13.82
C GLN A 349 -2.37 15.38 -12.70
N TRP A 350 -1.56 15.42 -11.65
CA TRP A 350 -1.63 16.50 -10.67
C TRP A 350 -0.43 17.43 -10.79
N ARG A 351 -0.62 18.70 -10.46
CA ARG A 351 0.40 19.75 -10.48
C ARG A 351 0.52 20.40 -9.10
N THR A 352 1.74 20.79 -8.75
CA THR A 352 2.05 21.53 -7.52
C THR A 352 1.31 22.87 -7.46
N PRO A 353 1.28 23.58 -6.32
CA PRO A 353 0.67 24.91 -6.26
C PRO A 353 1.18 25.90 -7.33
N ALA A 354 2.48 25.85 -7.64
CA ALA A 354 3.14 26.65 -8.68
C ALA A 354 2.81 26.17 -10.11
N GLY A 355 2.16 25.01 -10.26
CA GLY A 355 1.75 24.46 -11.56
C GLY A 355 2.76 23.48 -12.17
N SER A 356 3.79 23.08 -11.44
CA SER A 356 4.79 22.11 -11.90
C SER A 356 4.22 20.70 -11.96
N TRP A 357 4.56 19.93 -13.00
CA TRP A 357 4.26 18.50 -13.09
C TRP A 357 5.49 17.67 -12.71
N ILE A 358 5.39 16.93 -11.61
CA ILE A 358 6.52 16.22 -10.98
C ILE A 358 6.68 14.76 -11.43
N HIS A 359 5.87 14.30 -12.38
CA HIS A 359 5.88 12.90 -12.78
C HIS A 359 7.24 12.46 -13.34
N LYS A 360 7.77 11.34 -12.82
CA LYS A 360 9.11 10.79 -13.08
C LYS A 360 10.27 11.73 -12.70
N LYS A 361 9.99 12.81 -11.99
CA LYS A 361 10.98 13.80 -11.54
C LYS A 361 11.12 13.80 -10.02
N GLY A 362 10.00 13.75 -9.31
CA GLY A 362 9.97 13.90 -7.86
C GLY A 362 10.06 15.36 -7.42
N ILE A 363 10.17 15.55 -6.11
CA ILE A 363 10.39 16.81 -5.43
C ILE A 363 11.80 16.75 -4.87
N GLU A 364 12.63 17.70 -5.30
CA GLU A 364 13.97 17.86 -4.74
C GLU A 364 13.90 18.37 -3.30
N PRO A 365 14.66 17.81 -2.35
CA PRO A 365 14.73 18.33 -1.00
C PRO A 365 15.36 19.73 -1.00
N THR A 366 14.98 20.55 -0.03
CA THR A 366 15.66 21.82 0.27
C THR A 366 17.08 21.57 0.79
N THR A 367 17.27 20.48 1.52
CA THR A 367 18.58 20.03 2.01
C THR A 367 18.72 18.54 1.82
N THR A 368 19.61 18.14 0.91
CA THR A 368 19.92 16.72 0.70
C THR A 368 20.71 16.16 1.87
N VAL A 369 20.23 15.06 2.44
CA VAL A 369 20.92 14.32 3.51
C VAL A 369 20.75 12.84 3.23
N GLU A 370 21.84 12.20 2.85
CA GLU A 370 21.88 10.76 2.57
C GLU A 370 21.71 9.95 3.85
N PRO A 371 20.98 8.82 3.82
CA PRO A 371 20.97 7.89 4.93
C PRO A 371 22.33 7.17 5.05
N PRO A 372 22.65 6.60 6.21
CA PRO A 372 23.86 5.80 6.36
C PRO A 372 23.86 4.62 5.38
N ALA A 373 24.98 4.34 4.72
CA ALA A 373 25.05 3.31 3.66
C ALA A 373 24.53 1.92 4.07
N TYR A 374 24.59 1.57 5.37
CA TYR A 374 24.10 0.29 5.86
C TYR A 374 22.56 0.16 5.84
N THR A 375 21.82 1.25 5.72
CA THR A 375 20.35 1.20 5.59
C THR A 375 19.90 0.74 4.21
N LEU A 376 20.83 0.74 3.23
CA LEU A 376 20.61 0.26 1.87
C LEU A 376 20.98 -1.22 1.71
N LEU A 377 21.41 -1.88 2.79
CA LEU A 377 21.71 -3.31 2.75
C LEU A 377 20.44 -4.10 2.42
N PRO A 378 20.51 -5.09 1.51
CA PRO A 378 19.38 -5.97 1.24
C PRO A 378 18.90 -6.68 2.51
N SER A 379 17.60 -6.97 2.59
CA SER A 379 17.10 -7.86 3.63
C SER A 379 17.60 -9.28 3.38
N LEU A 380 18.09 -9.92 4.45
CA LEU A 380 18.38 -11.35 4.43
C LEU A 380 17.05 -12.13 4.38
N PRO A 381 16.91 -13.15 3.51
CA PRO A 381 15.66 -13.89 3.38
C PRO A 381 15.41 -14.77 4.60
N THR A 382 14.15 -15.18 4.79
CA THR A 382 13.74 -16.18 5.77
C THR A 382 14.21 -17.59 5.37
N GLY A 383 14.48 -18.45 6.35
CA GLY A 383 15.04 -19.79 6.15
C GLY A 383 16.53 -19.77 5.82
N LEU A 384 17.22 -18.66 6.11
CA LEU A 384 18.63 -18.49 5.82
C LEU A 384 19.47 -19.35 6.77
N SER A 385 20.51 -19.97 6.24
CA SER A 385 21.53 -20.67 7.03
C SER A 385 22.87 -20.51 6.32
N LEU A 386 23.65 -19.50 6.72
CA LEU A 386 24.99 -19.27 6.18
C LEU A 386 26.05 -19.80 7.15
N GLN A 387 27.01 -20.54 6.64
CA GLN A 387 28.08 -21.18 7.39
C GLN A 387 29.41 -21.17 6.63
N ASN A 388 30.47 -21.60 7.29
CA ASN A 388 31.81 -21.69 6.72
C ASN A 388 31.82 -22.44 5.38
N GLY A 389 32.43 -21.82 4.37
CA GLY A 389 32.49 -22.29 2.98
C GLY A 389 31.41 -21.73 2.06
N ASP A 390 30.35 -21.12 2.60
CA ASP A 390 29.33 -20.45 1.77
C ASP A 390 29.88 -19.18 1.13
N TYR A 391 29.30 -18.78 0.00
CA TYR A 391 29.68 -17.55 -0.71
C TYR A 391 28.48 -16.94 -1.45
N GLY A 392 28.58 -15.64 -1.74
CA GLY A 392 27.59 -14.90 -2.53
C GLY A 392 27.06 -13.64 -1.84
N ASP A 393 26.01 -13.05 -2.43
CA ASP A 393 25.50 -11.73 -2.01
C ASP A 393 24.89 -11.73 -0.60
N GLN A 394 24.31 -12.85 -0.17
CA GLN A 394 23.78 -12.99 1.19
C GLN A 394 24.89 -13.02 2.24
N VAL A 395 25.98 -13.74 1.95
CA VAL A 395 27.19 -13.74 2.78
C VAL A 395 27.76 -12.33 2.85
N LYS A 396 27.91 -11.67 1.70
CA LYS A 396 28.40 -10.29 1.62
C LYS A 396 27.55 -9.32 2.44
N THR A 397 26.23 -9.47 2.37
CA THR A 397 25.29 -8.66 3.16
C THR A 397 25.50 -8.91 4.66
N ALA A 398 25.57 -10.17 5.10
CA ALA A 398 25.82 -10.51 6.50
C ALA A 398 27.18 -10.00 7.01
N GLU A 399 28.25 -10.10 6.21
CA GLU A 399 29.56 -9.49 6.51
C GLU A 399 29.45 -7.97 6.72
N GLN A 400 28.74 -7.28 5.82
CA GLN A 400 28.52 -5.84 5.92
C GLN A 400 27.73 -5.47 7.17
N MET A 401 26.69 -6.23 7.52
CA MET A 401 25.93 -6.04 8.76
C MET A 401 26.84 -6.21 9.99
N LEU A 402 27.59 -7.32 10.08
CA LEU A 402 28.51 -7.58 11.20
C LEU A 402 29.63 -6.53 11.31
N LYS A 403 30.14 -6.06 10.17
CA LYS A 403 31.14 -4.98 10.11
C LYS A 403 30.58 -3.69 10.69
N VAL A 404 29.36 -3.30 10.29
CA VAL A 404 28.71 -2.10 10.83
C VAL A 404 28.46 -2.25 12.32
N LEU A 405 28.05 -3.44 12.77
CA LEU A 405 27.84 -3.75 14.19
C LEU A 405 29.14 -3.91 14.99
N GLY A 406 30.31 -3.88 14.35
CA GLY A 406 31.62 -3.89 15.00
C GLY A 406 32.18 -5.28 15.32
N TYR A 407 31.63 -6.35 14.73
CA TYR A 407 32.04 -7.74 14.99
C TYR A 407 33.03 -8.28 13.97
N LEU A 408 33.05 -7.74 12.74
CA LEU A 408 33.91 -8.21 11.67
C LEU A 408 34.83 -7.08 11.15
N PRO A 409 36.16 -7.17 11.34
CA PRO A 409 37.11 -6.27 10.69
C PRO A 409 37.42 -6.75 9.27
N GLY A 410 37.58 -5.82 8.31
CA GLY A 410 37.99 -6.13 6.94
C GLY A 410 36.99 -5.70 5.85
N GLU A 411 37.24 -6.11 4.61
CA GLU A 411 36.32 -5.92 3.48
C GLU A 411 35.35 -7.09 3.37
N ALA A 412 34.11 -6.81 2.95
CA ALA A 412 33.11 -7.84 2.70
C ALA A 412 33.37 -8.48 1.33
N GLY A 413 34.03 -9.64 1.35
CA GLY A 413 34.43 -10.38 0.15
C GLY A 413 33.33 -11.29 -0.40
N GLY A 414 32.26 -11.50 0.36
CA GLY A 414 31.18 -12.43 0.03
C GLY A 414 31.57 -13.89 0.19
N VAL A 415 32.52 -14.20 1.08
CA VAL A 415 32.97 -15.57 1.39
C VAL A 415 32.92 -15.77 2.89
N PHE A 416 32.23 -16.82 3.33
CA PHE A 416 32.08 -17.13 4.73
C PHE A 416 33.29 -17.96 5.17
N ASP A 417 34.30 -17.29 5.72
CA ASP A 417 35.54 -17.91 6.19
C ASP A 417 35.57 -18.10 7.71
N ASP A 418 36.66 -18.66 8.24
CA ASP A 418 36.87 -18.87 9.67
C ASP A 418 36.77 -17.55 10.47
N ALA A 419 37.14 -16.41 9.87
CA ALA A 419 37.05 -15.12 10.54
C ALA A 419 35.61 -14.65 10.66
N MET A 420 34.79 -14.88 9.63
CA MET A 420 33.35 -14.63 9.68
C MET A 420 32.66 -15.55 10.69
N GLU A 421 32.98 -16.85 10.72
CA GLU A 421 32.44 -17.80 11.71
C GLU A 421 32.69 -17.32 13.14
N LEU A 422 33.94 -16.97 13.47
CA LEU A 422 34.31 -16.41 14.77
C LEU A 422 33.60 -15.08 15.08
N ALA A 423 33.38 -14.23 14.07
CA ALA A 423 32.64 -12.98 14.24
C ALA A 423 31.15 -13.25 14.56
N VAL A 424 30.54 -14.24 13.91
CA VAL A 424 29.17 -14.68 14.17
C VAL A 424 29.04 -15.26 15.57
N GLU A 425 29.96 -16.13 16.01
CA GLU A 425 29.96 -16.66 17.38
C GLU A 425 30.06 -15.54 18.43
N ARG A 426 30.97 -14.58 18.22
CA ARG A 426 31.11 -13.40 19.11
C ARG A 426 29.85 -12.56 19.17
N PHE A 427 29.21 -12.35 18.02
CA PHE A 427 27.93 -11.66 17.93
C PHE A 427 26.84 -12.42 18.67
N GLN A 428 26.70 -13.72 18.43
CA GLN A 428 25.71 -14.57 19.08
C GLN A 428 25.89 -14.55 20.60
N ARG A 429 27.13 -14.72 21.08
CA ARG A 429 27.47 -14.62 22.52
C ARG A 429 27.05 -13.28 23.12
N SER A 430 27.37 -12.16 22.46
CA SER A 430 27.03 -10.83 22.98
C SER A 430 25.52 -10.56 22.98
N GLN A 431 24.78 -11.21 22.09
CA GLN A 431 23.32 -11.11 21.98
C GLN A 431 22.56 -12.21 22.73
N SER A 432 23.25 -13.04 23.53
CA SER A 432 22.65 -14.18 24.25
C SER A 432 21.92 -15.16 23.33
N LEU A 433 22.44 -15.36 22.13
CA LEU A 433 21.99 -16.36 21.15
C LEU A 433 22.86 -17.63 21.27
N PRO A 434 22.37 -18.79 20.81
CA PRO A 434 23.21 -19.99 20.68
C PRO A 434 24.44 -19.70 19.81
N GLU A 435 25.64 -20.00 20.32
CA GLU A 435 26.93 -19.80 19.65
C GLU A 435 27.16 -20.92 18.63
N THR A 436 26.49 -20.84 17.49
CA THR A 436 26.56 -21.86 16.42
C THR A 436 27.61 -21.54 15.36
N GLY A 437 28.06 -20.29 15.27
CA GLY A 437 28.89 -19.82 14.14
C GLY A 437 28.12 -19.70 12.82
N ILE A 438 26.81 -20.00 12.82
CA ILE A 438 25.94 -20.00 11.63
C ILE A 438 25.02 -18.78 11.67
N VAL A 439 24.92 -18.03 10.57
CA VAL A 439 23.90 -16.98 10.42
C VAL A 439 22.59 -17.63 10.02
N ASN A 440 21.76 -17.91 11.02
CA ASN A 440 20.37 -18.37 10.87
C ASN A 440 19.36 -17.21 10.97
N ASP A 441 18.07 -17.49 10.81
CA ASP A 441 16.97 -16.50 10.88
C ASP A 441 17.05 -15.63 12.15
N LYS A 442 17.30 -16.25 13.30
CA LYS A 442 17.41 -15.55 14.58
C LYS A 442 18.60 -14.60 14.64
N THR A 443 19.75 -15.05 14.12
CA THR A 443 20.97 -14.23 14.03
C THR A 443 20.76 -13.06 13.06
N ALA A 444 20.21 -13.33 11.87
CA ALA A 444 19.88 -12.34 10.85
C ALA A 444 18.88 -11.30 11.35
N TYR A 445 17.78 -11.73 11.96
CA TYR A 445 16.79 -10.84 12.57
C TYR A 445 17.44 -9.94 13.62
N ARG A 446 18.25 -10.49 14.53
CA ARG A 446 18.90 -9.69 15.58
C ARG A 446 19.87 -8.66 15.00
N MET A 447 20.63 -8.99 13.95
CA MET A 447 21.47 -8.02 13.24
C MET A 447 20.63 -6.89 12.66
N THR A 448 19.53 -7.22 11.97
CA THR A 448 18.59 -6.24 11.40
C THR A 448 18.00 -5.33 12.47
N THR A 449 17.54 -5.88 13.60
CA THR A 449 17.01 -5.09 14.73
C THR A 449 18.06 -4.12 15.26
N LEU A 450 19.30 -4.56 15.48
CA LEU A 450 20.36 -3.68 16.01
C LEU A 450 20.74 -2.57 15.02
N LEU A 451 20.72 -2.84 13.72
CA LEU A 451 20.93 -1.81 12.70
C LEU A 451 19.77 -0.81 12.68
N ALA A 452 18.53 -1.27 12.84
CA ALA A 452 17.36 -0.38 12.95
C ALA A 452 17.41 0.48 14.22
N GLU A 453 17.77 -0.11 15.37
CA GLU A 453 17.98 0.61 16.62
C GLU A 453 19.10 1.66 16.49
N ARG A 454 20.21 1.29 15.84
CA ARG A 454 21.30 2.22 15.54
C ARG A 454 20.82 3.38 14.67
N TYR A 455 20.14 3.09 13.56
CA TYR A 455 19.60 4.11 12.67
C TYR A 455 18.66 5.05 13.43
N ASN A 456 17.74 4.51 14.22
CA ASN A 456 16.81 5.31 15.03
C ASN A 456 17.52 6.25 16.01
N ASN A 457 18.72 5.90 16.49
CA ASN A 457 19.52 6.76 17.38
C ASN A 457 20.37 7.77 16.60
N GLU A 458 20.90 7.38 15.44
CA GLU A 458 21.84 8.20 14.69
C GLU A 458 21.23 9.05 13.57
N ASP A 459 19.98 8.78 13.17
CA ASP A 459 19.23 9.32 12.03
C ASP A 459 19.70 10.72 11.60
N PRO A 460 20.57 10.81 10.58
CA PRO A 460 21.16 12.09 10.17
C PRO A 460 20.12 13.04 9.58
N GLN A 461 19.09 12.52 8.90
CA GLN A 461 18.03 13.33 8.32
C GLN A 461 17.18 13.96 9.43
N ARG A 462 16.77 13.17 10.42
CA ARG A 462 16.02 13.66 11.58
C ARG A 462 16.82 14.68 12.38
N LYS A 463 18.09 14.38 12.68
CA LYS A 463 18.97 15.32 13.40
C LYS A 463 19.11 16.65 12.66
N LYS A 464 19.26 16.61 11.34
CA LYS A 464 19.34 17.84 10.54
C LYS A 464 18.03 18.64 10.60
N ALA A 465 16.89 17.96 10.53
CA ALA A 465 15.60 18.61 10.66
C ALA A 465 15.38 19.25 12.05
N GLU A 466 15.75 18.54 13.12
CA GLU A 466 15.70 19.08 14.48
C GLU A 466 16.60 20.30 14.67
N GLU A 467 17.81 20.28 14.09
CA GLU A 467 18.75 21.41 14.08
C GLU A 467 18.13 22.64 13.40
N MET A 468 17.54 22.46 12.21
CA MET A 468 16.92 23.55 11.44
C MET A 468 15.67 24.10 12.12
N LEU A 469 14.83 23.24 12.69
CA LEU A 469 13.68 23.65 13.48
C LEU A 469 14.09 24.41 14.75
N LYS A 470 15.15 23.98 15.43
CA LYS A 470 15.66 24.68 16.60
C LYS A 470 16.14 26.10 16.26
N ALA A 471 16.80 26.28 15.12
CA ALA A 471 17.19 27.61 14.65
C ALA A 471 15.96 28.49 14.36
N ALA A 472 15.00 27.97 13.58
CA ALA A 472 13.81 28.72 13.18
C ALA A 472 12.88 29.08 14.36
N THR A 473 12.81 28.22 15.38
CA THR A 473 12.01 28.47 16.60
C THR A 473 12.68 29.45 17.57
N ALA A 474 14.00 29.63 17.50
CA ALA A 474 14.70 30.64 18.29
C ALA A 474 14.50 32.06 17.72
N ASP A 475 14.43 32.20 16.39
CA ASP A 475 14.24 33.48 15.71
C ASP A 475 12.82 34.03 15.84
N THR A 476 11.83 33.18 16.14
CA THR A 476 10.42 33.59 16.35
C THR A 476 10.14 34.15 17.75
N VAL A 477 11.10 34.06 18.68
CA VAL A 477 11.00 34.59 20.05
C VAL A 477 11.66 35.98 20.19
N LYS A 478 12.38 36.43 19.15
CA LYS A 478 12.91 37.80 19.04
C LYS A 478 11.96 38.66 18.21
#